data_AF-A0A936RAJ3-F1
#
_entry.id   AF-A0A936RAJ3-F1
#
_cell.length_a   1.000
_cell.length_b   1.000
_cell.length_c   1.000
_cell.angle_alpha   90.00
_cell.angle_beta   90.00
_cell.angle_gamma   90.00
#
_symmetry.space_group_name_H-M   'P 1'
#
loop_
_entity.id
_entity.type
_entity.pdbx_description
1 polymer ?
#
loop_
_entity_poly.entity_id
_entity_poly.type
_entity_poly.pdbx_seq_one_letter_code
_entity_poly.pdbx_strand_id
1 'polypeptide(L)'
;MKKTICLLFLILMITGFGAYSQKYKTVEDTARLNREYVKVTNDIAELNAKLAIAQNNLPGYKSKAIEAGTDADNAANKSVDQAYKVTNGDVGDARKAKRKARKAYREAKDSRSASNNVSSQESKITKLTLQINRKEQRLKELEVMRLAIAAKFTL
;
A
#
# COMPACT_ATOMS: atom_id res chain seq x y z
N MET A 1 5.15 40.25 36.60
CA MET A 1 6.37 40.18 35.75
C MET A 1 6.80 38.75 35.37
N LYS A 2 6.44 37.70 36.13
CA LYS A 2 6.78 36.30 35.76
C LYS A 2 5.97 35.77 34.55
N LYS A 3 4.73 36.24 34.36
CA LYS A 3 3.84 35.79 33.26
C LYS A 3 4.23 36.32 31.87
N THR A 4 4.87 37.49 31.80
CA THR A 4 5.37 38.07 30.55
C THR A 4 6.66 37.41 30.06
N ILE A 5 7.47 36.86 30.97
CA ILE A 5 8.71 36.14 30.64
C ILE A 5 8.40 34.76 30.02
N CYS A 6 7.37 34.06 30.50
CA CYS A 6 6.91 32.80 29.88
C CYS A 6 6.36 32.99 28.45
N LEU A 7 5.71 34.13 28.17
CA LEU A 7 5.16 34.40 26.84
C LEU A 7 6.27 34.67 25.80
N LEU A 8 7.37 35.31 26.21
CA LEU A 8 8.51 35.59 25.34
C LEU A 8 9.29 34.32 24.96
N PHE A 9 9.39 33.35 25.88
CA PHE A 9 10.06 32.07 25.62
C PHE A 9 9.26 31.17 24.65
N LEU A 10 7.93 31.28 24.65
CA LEU A 10 7.07 30.51 23.73
C LEU A 10 7.18 31.03 22.28
N ILE A 11 7.37 32.33 22.09
CA ILE A 11 7.51 32.96 20.77
C ILE A 11 8.89 32.63 20.15
N LEU A 12 9.94 32.51 20.95
CA LEU A 12 11.30 32.19 20.47
C LEU A 12 11.45 30.75 19.93
N MET A 13 10.59 29.82 20.34
CA MET A 13 10.62 28.44 19.86
C MET A 13 9.97 28.27 18.47
N ILE A 14 9.19 29.24 18.00
CA ILE A 14 8.51 29.18 16.69
C ILE A 14 9.43 29.68 15.56
N THR A 15 10.46 30.48 15.87
CA THR A 15 11.42 30.99 14.89
C THR A 15 12.58 30.03 14.59
N GLY A 16 12.60 28.85 15.21
CA GLY A 16 13.52 27.75 14.86
C GLY A 16 13.10 27.02 13.58
N PHE A 17 12.74 27.75 12.51
CA PHE A 17 12.63 27.14 11.20
C PHE A 17 14.01 26.63 10.82
N GLY A 18 14.13 25.31 10.79
CA GLY A 18 15.35 24.59 10.54
C GLY A 18 16.10 25.22 9.36
N ALA A 19 17.36 25.53 9.59
CA ALA A 19 18.33 25.63 8.51
C ALA A 19 18.40 24.25 7.84
N TYR A 20 17.45 23.96 6.95
CA TYR A 20 17.55 22.89 6.00
C TYR A 20 18.83 23.18 5.22
N SER A 21 19.88 22.41 5.49
CA SER A 21 21.09 22.44 4.69
C SER A 21 20.69 22.02 3.27
N GLN A 22 20.33 23.01 2.44
CA GLN A 22 19.94 22.80 1.05
C GLN A 22 21.10 22.11 0.35
N LYS A 23 20.84 20.93 -0.22
CA LYS A 23 21.85 20.11 -0.90
C LYS A 23 22.44 20.82 -2.13
N TYR A 24 21.62 21.65 -2.80
CA TYR A 24 22.01 22.42 -3.97
C TYR A 24 21.87 23.90 -3.65
N LYS A 25 22.93 24.69 -3.82
CA LYS A 25 22.94 26.11 -3.39
C LYS A 25 23.43 27.08 -4.46
N THR A 26 24.24 26.62 -5.41
CA THR A 26 24.92 27.46 -6.41
C THR A 26 24.43 27.15 -7.83
N VAL A 27 24.83 28.02 -8.76
CA VAL A 27 24.54 27.91 -10.20
C VAL A 27 25.07 26.61 -10.79
N GLU A 28 26.26 26.22 -10.37
CA GLU A 28 26.98 25.04 -10.81
C GLU A 28 26.20 23.76 -10.46
N ASP A 29 25.43 23.80 -9.37
CA ASP A 29 24.56 22.71 -8.94
C ASP A 29 23.29 22.57 -9.80
N THR A 30 22.92 23.58 -10.60
CA THR A 30 21.65 23.61 -11.36
C THR A 30 21.52 22.42 -12.31
N ALA A 31 22.62 22.01 -12.95
CA ALA A 31 22.61 20.83 -13.83
C ALA A 31 22.33 19.54 -13.04
N ARG A 32 22.89 19.39 -11.84
CA ARG A 32 22.65 18.23 -10.96
C ARG A 32 21.24 18.24 -10.40
N LEU A 33 20.77 19.41 -9.98
CA LEU A 33 19.41 19.65 -9.50
C LEU A 33 18.37 19.29 -10.57
N ASN A 34 18.55 19.75 -11.81
CA ASN A 34 17.66 19.42 -12.93
C ASN A 34 17.68 17.92 -13.26
N ARG A 35 18.84 17.26 -13.21
CA ARG A 35 18.92 15.80 -13.38
C ARG A 35 18.14 15.06 -12.29
N GLU A 36 18.29 15.46 -11.03
CA GLU A 36 17.52 14.85 -9.93
C GLU A 36 16.01 15.11 -10.10
N TYR A 37 15.64 16.32 -10.49
CA TYR A 37 14.25 16.69 -10.77
C TYR A 37 13.64 15.78 -11.84
N VAL A 38 14.28 15.66 -13.01
CA VAL A 38 13.82 14.78 -14.10
C VAL A 38 13.75 13.32 -13.64
N LYS A 39 14.75 12.85 -12.89
CA LYS A 39 14.76 11.48 -12.35
C LYS A 39 13.56 11.24 -11.42
N VAL A 40 13.31 12.14 -10.47
CA VAL A 40 12.19 12.01 -9.53
C VAL A 40 10.86 12.06 -10.26
N THR A 41 10.69 12.93 -11.25
CA THR A 41 9.48 12.97 -12.09
C THR A 41 9.26 11.66 -12.85
N ASN A 42 10.32 11.10 -13.46
CA ASN A 42 10.23 9.82 -14.16
C ASN A 42 9.90 8.66 -13.19
N ASP A 43 10.52 8.63 -12.01
CA ASP A 43 10.22 7.65 -10.97
C ASP A 43 8.73 7.74 -10.55
N ILE A 44 8.17 8.95 -10.40
CA ILE A 44 6.75 9.15 -10.09
C ILE A 44 5.86 8.59 -11.21
N ALA A 45 6.19 8.88 -12.47
CA ALA A 45 5.43 8.37 -13.61
C ALA A 45 5.45 6.82 -13.65
N GLU A 46 6.60 6.20 -13.42
CA GLU A 46 6.73 4.75 -13.35
C GLU A 46 5.92 4.16 -12.19
N LEU A 47 5.98 4.77 -11.01
CA LEU A 47 5.23 4.34 -9.83
C LEU A 47 3.71 4.49 -10.05
N ASN A 48 3.26 5.56 -10.69
CA ASN A 48 1.86 5.76 -11.05
C ASN A 48 1.37 4.70 -12.05
N ALA A 49 2.18 4.34 -13.05
CA ALA A 49 1.85 3.24 -13.96
C ALA A 49 1.69 1.91 -13.20
N LYS A 50 2.62 1.61 -12.29
CA LYS A 50 2.55 0.41 -11.43
C LYS A 50 1.32 0.43 -10.51
N LEU A 51 0.97 1.60 -9.98
CA LEU A 51 -0.21 1.80 -9.13
C LEU A 51 -1.49 1.54 -9.92
N ALA A 52 -1.61 2.11 -11.12
CA ALA A 52 -2.76 1.91 -12.01
C ALA A 52 -2.95 0.44 -12.36
N ILE A 53 -1.87 -0.27 -12.75
CA ILE A 53 -1.91 -1.72 -13.00
C ILE A 53 -2.38 -2.47 -11.74
N ALA A 54 -1.86 -2.09 -10.57
CA ALA A 54 -2.23 -2.76 -9.33
C ALA A 54 -3.71 -2.56 -8.97
N GLN A 55 -4.22 -1.34 -9.12
CA GLN A 55 -5.63 -1.01 -8.90
C GLN A 55 -6.54 -1.73 -9.90
N ASN A 56 -6.16 -1.79 -11.18
CA ASN A 56 -6.92 -2.50 -12.21
C ASN A 56 -7.00 -4.01 -11.98
N ASN A 57 -5.95 -4.61 -11.41
CA ASN A 57 -5.96 -6.05 -11.12
C ASN A 57 -6.73 -6.41 -9.83
N LEU A 58 -6.90 -5.47 -8.90
CA LEU A 58 -7.51 -5.72 -7.59
C LEU A 58 -8.94 -6.29 -7.67
N PRO A 59 -9.86 -5.77 -8.51
CA PRO A 59 -11.20 -6.36 -8.68
C PRO A 59 -11.14 -7.83 -9.10
N GLY A 60 -10.22 -8.21 -9.98
CA GLY A 60 -10.04 -9.59 -10.41
C GLY A 60 -9.63 -10.52 -9.26
N TYR A 61 -8.73 -10.07 -8.38
CA TYR A 61 -8.38 -10.81 -7.17
C TYR A 61 -9.55 -10.91 -6.19
N LYS A 62 -10.32 -9.82 -5.99
CA LYS A 62 -11.49 -9.81 -5.12
C LYS A 62 -12.57 -10.78 -5.61
N SER A 63 -12.85 -10.78 -6.91
CA SER A 63 -13.80 -11.71 -7.52
C SER A 63 -13.41 -13.17 -7.26
N LYS A 64 -12.15 -13.54 -7.53
CA LYS A 64 -11.63 -14.89 -7.27
C LYS A 64 -11.69 -15.29 -5.78
N ALA A 65 -11.43 -14.35 -4.88
CA ALA A 65 -11.53 -14.60 -3.44
C ALA A 65 -12.97 -14.83 -2.99
N ILE A 66 -13.94 -14.10 -3.56
CA ILE A 66 -15.37 -14.30 -3.29
C ILE A 66 -15.84 -15.66 -3.82
N GLU A 67 -15.45 -16.02 -5.04
CA GLU A 67 -15.77 -17.32 -5.64
C GLU A 67 -15.22 -18.46 -4.80
N ALA A 68 -13.93 -18.42 -4.46
CA ALA A 68 -13.29 -19.45 -3.63
C ALA A 68 -13.89 -19.51 -2.21
N GLY A 69 -14.29 -18.37 -1.62
CA GLY A 69 -15.04 -18.34 -0.36
C GLY A 69 -16.40 -19.03 -0.47
N THR A 70 -17.15 -18.74 -1.53
CA THR A 70 -18.44 -19.36 -1.81
C THR A 70 -18.31 -20.88 -1.99
N ASP A 71 -17.28 -21.34 -2.70
CA ASP A 71 -17.01 -22.77 -2.87
C ASP A 71 -16.62 -23.45 -1.57
N ALA A 72 -15.82 -22.78 -0.73
CA ALA A 72 -15.46 -23.26 0.60
C ALA A 72 -16.69 -23.43 1.49
N ASP A 73 -17.57 -22.42 1.55
CA ASP A 73 -18.81 -22.46 2.32
C ASP A 73 -19.75 -23.56 1.82
N ASN A 74 -19.93 -23.67 0.51
CA ASN A 74 -20.73 -24.73 -0.11
C ASN A 74 -20.17 -26.13 0.20
N ALA A 75 -18.86 -26.30 0.16
CA ALA A 75 -18.21 -27.57 0.46
C ALA A 75 -18.30 -27.92 1.96
N ALA A 76 -18.16 -26.92 2.83
CA ALA A 76 -18.32 -27.06 4.27
C ALA A 76 -19.75 -27.50 4.61
N ASN A 77 -20.76 -26.80 4.08
CA ASN A 77 -22.18 -27.15 4.29
C ASN A 77 -22.48 -28.58 3.82
N LYS A 78 -22.05 -28.95 2.61
CA LYS A 78 -22.21 -30.33 2.11
C LYS A 78 -21.52 -31.37 2.99
N SER A 79 -20.37 -31.02 3.58
CA SER A 79 -19.63 -31.88 4.50
C SER A 79 -20.38 -32.06 5.81
N VAL A 80 -20.91 -30.97 6.37
CA VAL A 80 -21.76 -30.97 7.58
C VAL A 80 -23.02 -31.80 7.36
N ASP A 81 -23.75 -31.56 6.28
CA ASP A 81 -24.95 -32.34 5.91
C ASP A 81 -24.67 -33.83 5.82
N GLN A 82 -23.51 -34.21 5.28
CA GLN A 82 -23.13 -35.61 5.19
C GLN A 82 -22.71 -36.19 6.53
N ALA A 83 -22.02 -35.42 7.37
CA ALA A 83 -21.66 -35.84 8.71
C ALA A 83 -22.91 -36.15 9.55
N TYR A 84 -23.95 -35.31 9.44
CA TYR A 84 -25.25 -35.58 10.08
C TYR A 84 -25.94 -36.85 9.57
N LYS A 85 -25.73 -37.26 8.32
CA LYS A 85 -26.27 -38.51 7.79
C LYS A 85 -25.52 -39.75 8.28
N VAL A 86 -24.24 -39.60 8.66
CA VAL A 86 -23.38 -40.71 9.09
C VAL A 86 -23.67 -41.17 10.53
N THR A 87 -24.34 -40.37 11.36
CA THR A 87 -24.61 -40.74 12.77
C THR A 87 -25.36 -42.07 12.93
N ASN A 88 -26.09 -42.54 11.90
CA ASN A 88 -26.69 -43.87 11.80
C ASN A 88 -26.34 -44.61 10.49
N GLY A 89 -25.32 -44.15 9.76
CA GLY A 89 -25.06 -44.52 8.37
C GLY A 89 -24.09 -45.69 8.18
N ASP A 90 -24.14 -46.30 7.00
CA ASP A 90 -23.27 -47.42 6.63
C ASP A 90 -21.84 -46.97 6.24
N VAL A 91 -20.97 -47.94 5.93
CA VAL A 91 -19.58 -47.70 5.49
C VAL A 91 -19.53 -46.83 4.22
N GLY A 92 -20.53 -46.89 3.35
CA GLY A 92 -20.64 -46.07 2.15
C GLY A 92 -20.82 -44.60 2.50
N ASP A 93 -21.66 -44.29 3.48
CA ASP A 93 -21.87 -42.92 3.96
C ASP A 93 -20.65 -42.35 4.68
N ALA A 94 -19.95 -43.17 5.47
CA ALA A 94 -18.68 -42.78 6.07
C ALA A 94 -17.62 -42.41 5.00
N ARG A 95 -17.55 -43.19 3.90
CA ARG A 95 -16.66 -42.89 2.77
C ARG A 95 -17.05 -41.59 2.05
N LYS A 96 -18.34 -41.34 1.84
CA LYS A 96 -18.84 -40.08 1.25
C LYS A 96 -18.51 -38.90 2.15
N ALA A 97 -18.72 -39.00 3.47
CA ALA A 97 -18.38 -37.96 4.43
C ALA A 97 -16.89 -37.63 4.37
N LYS A 98 -16.01 -38.64 4.39
CA LYS A 98 -14.56 -38.45 4.25
C LYS A 98 -14.19 -37.73 2.94
N ARG A 99 -14.83 -38.07 1.81
CA ARG A 99 -14.60 -37.39 0.53
C ARG A 99 -15.03 -35.92 0.58
N LYS A 100 -16.20 -35.62 1.13
CA LYS A 100 -16.71 -34.25 1.26
C LYS A 100 -15.86 -33.40 2.22
N ALA A 101 -15.45 -33.97 3.36
CA ALA A 101 -14.54 -33.31 4.28
C ALA A 101 -13.19 -32.96 3.62
N ARG A 102 -12.62 -33.88 2.84
CA ARG A 102 -11.40 -33.61 2.06
C ARG A 102 -11.61 -32.52 1.01
N LYS A 103 -12.79 -32.49 0.37
CA LYS A 103 -13.13 -31.40 -0.56
C LYS A 103 -13.19 -30.06 0.18
N ALA A 104 -13.97 -29.97 1.27
CA ALA A 104 -14.10 -28.76 2.07
C ALA A 104 -12.74 -28.22 2.54
N TYR A 105 -11.83 -29.10 2.98
CA TYR A 105 -10.48 -28.70 3.35
C TYR A 105 -9.69 -28.07 2.19
N ARG A 106 -9.80 -28.62 0.97
CA ARG A 106 -9.13 -28.06 -0.21
C ARG A 106 -9.70 -26.71 -0.60
N GLU A 107 -11.03 -26.60 -0.69
CA GLU A 107 -11.69 -25.33 -1.03
C GLU A 107 -11.37 -24.24 0.02
N ALA A 108 -11.33 -24.59 1.31
CA ALA A 108 -10.93 -23.65 2.37
C ALA A 108 -9.46 -23.18 2.21
N LYS A 109 -8.56 -24.07 1.77
CA LYS A 109 -7.17 -23.71 1.48
C LYS A 109 -7.08 -22.76 0.28
N ASP A 110 -7.85 -23.02 -0.77
CA ASP A 110 -7.88 -22.20 -1.99
C ASP A 110 -8.48 -20.83 -1.70
N SER A 111 -9.55 -20.77 -0.91
CA SER A 111 -10.13 -19.53 -0.38
C SER A 111 -9.12 -18.69 0.40
N ARG A 112 -8.37 -19.32 1.33
CA ARG A 112 -7.31 -18.64 2.08
C ARG A 112 -6.20 -18.11 1.17
N SER A 113 -5.80 -18.89 0.17
CA SER A 113 -4.81 -18.47 -0.83
C SER A 113 -5.29 -17.26 -1.63
N ALA A 114 -6.55 -17.28 -2.09
CA ALA A 114 -7.15 -16.17 -2.83
C ALA A 114 -7.26 -14.89 -1.96
N SER A 115 -7.66 -15.03 -0.70
CA SER A 115 -7.68 -13.92 0.27
C SER A 115 -6.28 -13.32 0.51
N ASN A 116 -5.25 -14.15 0.65
CA ASN A 116 -3.87 -13.69 0.76
C ASN A 116 -3.42 -12.90 -0.48
N ASN A 117 -3.87 -13.30 -1.68
CA ASN A 117 -3.56 -12.57 -2.91
C ASN A 117 -4.20 -11.17 -2.92
N VAL A 118 -5.44 -11.04 -2.43
CA VAL A 118 -6.10 -9.72 -2.25
C VAL A 118 -5.29 -8.86 -1.29
N SER A 119 -4.94 -9.39 -0.11
CA SER A 119 -4.16 -8.65 0.89
C SER A 119 -2.78 -8.22 0.39
N SER A 120 -2.10 -9.09 -0.37
CA SER A 120 -0.83 -8.78 -1.02
C SER A 120 -0.97 -7.64 -2.02
N GLN A 121 -2.05 -7.66 -2.82
CA GLN A 121 -2.34 -6.62 -3.80
C GLN A 121 -2.66 -5.27 -3.14
N GLU A 122 -3.47 -5.26 -2.08
CA GLU A 122 -3.77 -4.06 -1.30
C GLU A 122 -2.48 -3.49 -0.66
N SER A 123 -1.65 -4.36 -0.07
CA SER A 123 -0.34 -3.96 0.47
C SER A 123 0.58 -3.35 -0.58
N LYS A 124 0.55 -3.87 -1.82
CA LYS A 124 1.31 -3.31 -2.95
C LYS A 124 0.81 -1.92 -3.31
N ILE A 125 -0.51 -1.72 -3.37
CA ILE A 125 -1.12 -0.40 -3.61
C ILE A 125 -0.67 0.59 -2.54
N THR A 126 -0.78 0.25 -1.25
CA THR A 126 -0.36 1.12 -0.14
C THR A 126 1.13 1.48 -0.22
N LYS A 127 2.00 0.51 -0.51
CA LYS A 127 3.45 0.75 -0.67
C LYS A 127 3.74 1.70 -1.83
N LEU A 128 3.08 1.51 -2.97
CA LEU A 128 3.25 2.38 -4.14
C LEU A 128 2.79 3.81 -3.85
N THR A 129 1.60 3.97 -3.25
CA THR A 129 1.09 5.29 -2.83
C THR A 129 2.06 5.99 -1.87
N LEU A 130 2.60 5.27 -0.88
CA LEU A 130 3.59 5.85 0.03
C LEU A 130 4.88 6.29 -0.68
N GLN A 131 5.36 5.51 -1.65
CA GLN A 131 6.54 5.86 -2.44
C GLN A 131 6.30 7.08 -3.33
N ILE A 132 5.13 7.18 -3.96
CA ILE A 132 4.71 8.35 -4.75
C ILE A 132 4.70 9.59 -3.86
N ASN A 133 4.02 9.55 -2.70
CA ASN A 133 3.95 10.69 -1.79
C ASN A 133 5.33 11.18 -1.34
N ARG A 134 6.25 10.26 -1.03
CA ARG A 134 7.64 10.61 -0.68
C ARG A 134 8.38 11.28 -1.84
N LYS A 135 8.16 10.80 -3.07
CA LYS A 135 8.77 11.37 -4.27
C LYS A 135 8.17 12.73 -4.63
N GLU A 136 6.87 12.92 -4.45
CA GLU A 136 6.20 14.22 -4.62
C GLU A 136 6.71 15.26 -3.61
N GLN A 137 6.91 14.87 -2.34
CA GLN A 137 7.55 15.73 -1.35
C GLN A 137 8.96 16.12 -1.79
N ARG A 138 9.75 15.14 -2.26
CA ARG A 138 11.08 15.41 -2.79
C ARG A 138 11.04 16.34 -4.01
N LEU A 139 10.07 16.18 -4.90
CA LEU A 139 9.89 17.03 -6.07
C LEU A 139 9.62 18.50 -5.66
N LYS A 140 8.76 18.70 -4.65
CA LYS A 140 8.48 20.02 -4.06
C LYS A 140 9.75 20.65 -3.46
N GLU A 141 10.55 19.87 -2.73
CA GLU A 141 11.83 20.36 -2.19
C GLU A 141 12.79 20.81 -3.30
N LEU A 142 12.89 20.04 -4.40
CA LEU A 142 13.72 20.38 -5.54
C LEU A 142 13.22 21.64 -6.25
N GLU A 143 11.91 21.81 -6.36
CA GLU A 143 11.29 23.02 -6.94
C GLU A 143 11.59 24.27 -6.10
N VAL A 144 11.47 24.18 -4.77
CA VAL A 144 11.87 25.27 -3.86
C VAL A 144 13.34 25.62 -4.04
N MET A 145 14.23 24.63 -4.18
CA MET A 145 15.66 24.88 -4.44
C MET A 145 15.89 25.57 -5.79
N ARG A 146 15.17 25.17 -6.86
CA ARG A 146 15.24 25.80 -8.18
C ARG A 146 14.82 27.27 -8.12
N LEU A 147 13.71 27.56 -7.45
CA LEU A 147 13.22 28.93 -7.25
C LEU A 147 14.19 29.77 -6.42
N ALA A 148 14.75 29.20 -5.35
CA ALA A 148 15.73 29.90 -4.51
C ALA A 148 17.03 30.23 -5.27
N ILE A 149 17.50 29.34 -6.14
CA ILE A 149 18.64 29.62 -7.03
C ILE A 149 18.26 30.72 -8.03
N ALA A 150 17.11 30.63 -8.69
CA ALA A 150 16.66 31.63 -9.66
C ALA A 150 16.51 33.03 -9.05
N ALA A 151 15.96 33.12 -7.83
CA ALA A 151 15.77 34.39 -7.12
C ALA A 151 17.09 35.10 -6.77
N LYS A 152 18.19 34.36 -6.59
CA LYS A 152 19.53 34.93 -6.37
C LYS A 152 20.13 35.62 -7.60
N PHE A 153 19.51 35.48 -8.77
CA PHE A 153 19.97 36.10 -10.01
C PHE A 153 19.11 37.27 -10.48
N THR A 154 17.91 37.41 -9.93
CA THR A 154 16.98 38.50 -10.29
C THR A 154 17.11 39.74 -9.41
N LEU A 155 18.03 39.72 -8.44
CA LEU A 155 18.47 40.83 -7.60
C LEU A 155 19.93 41.16 -7.92
#